data_AF-A0A9P1FUS2-F1
#
_entry.id   AF-A0A9P1FUS2-F1
#
_cell.length_a   1.000
_cell.length_b   1.000
_cell.length_c   1.000
_cell.angle_alpha   90.00
_cell.angle_beta   90.00
_cell.angle_gamma   90.00
#
_symmetry.space_group_name_H-M   'P 1'
#
loop_
_entity.id
_entity.type
_entity.pdbx_description
1 polymer ?
#
loop_
_entity_poly.entity_id
_entity_poly.type
_entity_poly.pdbx_seq_one_letter_code
_entity_poly.pdbx_strand_id
1 'polypeptide(L)'
;MEAYPNAKVLLTVRDPEKWYDSAIETIWSWRCTEQHWAARVFENGRKFQAQAQAFHKATMLPGVKRSDREGSIKSFNAWIERVKSTVPPEKLLIYDVKEGWEPLCKFLNKPIPDEEFPYINDKEQMKNELNKILLICYIAQFLRLVAVLGGVWLLVWLLRMLV
;
A
#
# COMPACT_ATOMS: atom_id res chain seq x y z
N MET A 1 -11.39 -7.17 -18.84
CA MET A 1 -12.82 -7.30 -19.21
C MET A 1 -13.07 -8.55 -20.05
N GLU A 2 -12.09 -9.04 -20.82
CA GLU A 2 -12.18 -10.31 -21.57
C GLU A 2 -12.49 -11.52 -20.70
N ALA A 3 -11.81 -11.67 -19.54
CA ALA A 3 -12.02 -12.81 -18.64
C ALA A 3 -13.41 -12.84 -17.99
N TYR A 4 -14.05 -11.66 -17.80
CA TYR A 4 -15.38 -11.54 -17.20
C TYR A 4 -16.21 -10.53 -18.00
N PRO A 5 -16.76 -10.94 -19.16
CA PRO A 5 -17.41 -10.02 -20.09
C PRO A 5 -18.64 -9.29 -19.50
N ASN A 6 -19.34 -9.93 -18.56
CA ASN A 6 -20.56 -9.41 -17.93
C ASN A 6 -20.30 -8.63 -16.64
N ALA A 7 -19.04 -8.51 -16.21
CA ALA A 7 -18.70 -7.77 -15.01
C ALA A 7 -18.96 -6.27 -15.20
N LYS A 8 -19.51 -5.64 -14.16
CA LYS A 8 -19.56 -4.19 -14.01
C LYS A 8 -18.25 -3.69 -13.42
N VAL A 9 -17.87 -2.45 -13.75
CA VAL A 9 -16.66 -1.80 -13.29
C VAL A 9 -17.03 -0.64 -12.38
N LEU A 10 -16.41 -0.62 -11.20
CA LEU A 10 -16.50 0.49 -10.25
C LEU A 10 -15.19 1.27 -10.31
N LEU A 11 -15.27 2.57 -10.57
CA LEU A 11 -14.16 3.50 -10.45
C LEU A 11 -14.44 4.45 -9.28
N THR A 12 -13.76 4.22 -8.17
CA THR A 12 -13.83 5.16 -7.05
C THR A 12 -13.00 6.41 -7.34
N VAL A 13 -13.59 7.57 -7.10
CA VAL A 13 -12.95 8.88 -7.26
C VAL A 13 -13.00 9.65 -5.96
N ARG A 14 -12.09 10.61 -5.82
CA ARG A 14 -12.01 11.54 -4.70
C ARG A 14 -11.17 12.73 -5.12
N ASP A 15 -11.13 13.75 -4.27
CA ASP A 15 -10.21 14.88 -4.41
C ASP A 15 -8.74 14.40 -4.58
N PRO A 16 -8.06 14.75 -5.69
CA PRO A 16 -6.72 14.25 -5.99
C PRO A 16 -5.65 14.68 -4.98
N GLU A 17 -5.76 15.89 -4.42
CA GLU A 17 -4.80 16.38 -3.42
C GLU A 17 -4.92 15.56 -2.13
N LYS A 18 -6.14 15.36 -1.63
CA LYS A 18 -6.41 14.52 -0.46
C LYS A 18 -6.07 13.05 -0.70
N TRP A 19 -6.16 12.57 -1.94
CA TRP A 19 -5.68 11.23 -2.28
C TRP A 19 -4.16 11.14 -2.15
N TYR A 20 -3.42 12.12 -2.68
CA TYR A 20 -1.96 12.12 -2.60
C TYR A 20 -1.49 12.20 -1.14
N ASP A 21 -2.08 13.10 -0.35
CA ASP A 21 -1.79 13.23 1.08
C ASP A 21 -1.99 11.88 1.80
N SER A 22 -3.13 11.24 1.54
CA SER A 22 -3.43 9.92 2.10
C SER A 22 -2.39 8.88 1.65
N ALA A 23 -2.04 8.84 0.37
CA ALA A 23 -1.10 7.85 -0.19
C ALA A 23 0.30 8.00 0.41
N ILE A 24 0.85 9.23 0.45
CA ILE A 24 2.20 9.50 0.95
C ILE A 24 2.36 9.20 2.45
N GLU A 25 1.29 9.36 3.21
CA GLU A 25 1.31 9.11 4.65
C GLU A 25 1.00 7.66 5.04
N THR A 26 0.61 6.82 4.08
CA THR A 26 0.21 5.43 4.30
C THR A 26 1.04 4.47 3.43
N ILE A 27 0.50 4.06 2.28
CA ILE A 27 1.03 3.04 1.38
C ILE A 27 2.33 3.46 0.69
N TRP A 28 2.61 4.76 0.60
CA TRP A 28 3.87 5.31 0.09
C TRP A 28 4.75 5.92 1.16
N SER A 29 4.39 5.76 2.44
CA SER A 29 5.24 6.22 3.53
C SER A 29 6.62 5.55 3.48
N TRP A 30 7.64 6.23 4.00
CA TRP A 30 9.01 5.70 4.08
C TRP A 30 9.09 4.32 4.77
N ARG A 31 8.11 4.00 5.63
CA ARG A 31 7.95 2.72 6.34
C ARG A 31 7.46 1.57 5.45
N CYS A 32 6.72 1.91 4.41
CA CYS A 32 6.14 0.99 3.43
C CYS A 32 6.94 0.95 2.11
N THR A 33 7.95 1.81 1.96
CA THR A 33 8.72 1.94 0.71
C THR A 33 10.12 1.32 0.82
N GLU A 34 10.74 1.19 -0.35
CA GLU A 34 12.02 0.55 -0.67
C GLU A 34 13.25 1.02 0.14
N GLN A 35 13.08 2.12 0.87
CA GLN A 35 14.09 2.75 1.71
C GLN A 35 14.16 2.13 3.11
N HIS A 36 13.12 1.41 3.56
CA HIS A 36 13.14 0.83 4.89
C HIS A 36 14.02 -0.43 4.94
N TRP A 37 15.08 -0.38 5.73
CA TRP A 37 16.03 -1.47 5.90
C TRP A 37 15.36 -2.78 6.38
N ALA A 38 14.29 -2.68 7.18
CA ALA A 38 13.60 -3.86 7.71
C ALA A 38 12.97 -4.74 6.63
N ALA A 39 12.52 -4.16 5.51
CA ALA A 39 11.98 -4.93 4.39
C ALA A 39 13.06 -5.84 3.75
N ARG A 40 14.35 -5.52 3.90
CA ARG A 40 15.45 -6.30 3.32
C ARG A 40 15.86 -7.49 4.17
N VAL A 41 15.51 -7.46 5.46
CA VAL A 41 15.93 -8.45 6.46
C VAL A 41 15.27 -9.81 6.23
N PHE A 42 13.98 -9.81 5.88
CA PHE A 42 13.18 -11.01 5.73
C PHE A 42 12.71 -11.17 4.28
N GLU A 43 12.60 -12.41 3.81
CA GLU A 43 12.20 -12.72 2.43
C GLU A 43 10.85 -12.13 2.05
N ASN A 44 9.87 -12.20 2.97
CA ASN A 44 8.55 -11.63 2.76
C ASN A 44 8.58 -10.11 2.59
N GLY A 45 9.49 -9.41 3.29
CA GLY A 45 9.70 -7.98 3.12
C GLY A 45 10.24 -7.64 1.73
N ARG A 46 11.17 -8.44 1.20
CA ARG A 46 11.71 -8.26 -0.16
C ARG A 46 10.67 -8.53 -1.24
N LYS A 47 9.85 -9.57 -1.07
CA LYS A 47 8.72 -9.87 -1.98
C LYS A 47 7.71 -8.72 -1.99
N PHE A 48 7.33 -8.24 -0.82
CA PHE A 48 6.43 -7.09 -0.68
C PHE A 48 6.99 -5.85 -1.38
N GLN A 49 8.28 -5.56 -1.21
CA GLN A 49 8.95 -4.44 -1.86
C GLN A 49 8.90 -4.55 -3.39
N ALA A 50 9.23 -5.72 -3.95
CA ALA A 50 9.20 -5.95 -5.40
C ALA A 50 7.79 -5.78 -5.97
N GLN A 51 6.77 -6.26 -5.25
CA GLN A 51 5.36 -6.08 -5.64
C GLN A 51 4.96 -4.60 -5.61
N ALA A 52 5.33 -3.86 -4.57
CA ALA A 52 5.03 -2.43 -4.46
C ALA A 52 5.69 -1.62 -5.60
N GLN A 53 6.93 -1.96 -5.99
CA GLN A 53 7.63 -1.39 -7.15
C GLN A 53 6.89 -1.69 -8.45
N ALA A 54 6.53 -2.95 -8.69
CA ALA A 54 5.80 -3.36 -9.88
C ALA A 54 4.45 -2.64 -9.99
N PHE A 55 3.73 -2.53 -8.86
CA PHE A 55 2.44 -1.85 -8.80
C PHE A 55 2.56 -0.35 -9.08
N HIS A 56 3.58 0.32 -8.52
CA HIS A 56 3.86 1.73 -8.82
C HIS A 56 4.15 1.94 -10.30
N LYS A 57 5.01 1.09 -10.89
CA LYS A 57 5.35 1.16 -12.31
C LYS A 57 4.13 0.91 -13.22
N ALA A 58 3.20 0.07 -12.79
CA ALA A 58 2.01 -0.26 -13.56
C ALA A 58 0.90 0.81 -13.48
N THR A 59 0.86 1.58 -12.40
CA THR A 59 -0.24 2.52 -12.11
C THR A 59 0.12 3.99 -12.32
N MET A 60 1.42 4.34 -12.31
CA MET A 60 1.87 5.71 -12.52
C MET A 60 2.34 5.96 -13.95
N LEU A 61 2.33 7.23 -14.35
CA LEU A 61 2.97 7.65 -15.59
C LEU A 61 4.49 7.34 -15.53
N PRO A 62 5.12 7.00 -16.67
CA PRO A 62 6.54 6.67 -16.71
C PRO A 62 7.41 7.75 -16.08
N GLY A 63 8.31 7.33 -15.17
CA GLY A 63 9.27 8.22 -14.51
C GLY A 63 8.74 9.00 -13.30
N VAL A 64 7.43 8.99 -13.05
CA VAL A 64 6.84 9.65 -11.88
C VAL A 64 7.27 8.92 -10.61
N LYS A 65 7.87 9.65 -9.68
CA LYS A 65 8.23 9.15 -8.34
C LYS A 65 7.06 9.36 -7.39
N ARG A 66 6.91 8.50 -6.38
CA ARG A 66 5.88 8.66 -5.33
C ARG A 66 5.96 10.01 -4.60
N SER A 67 7.16 10.59 -4.51
CA SER A 67 7.40 11.89 -3.88
C SER A 67 7.10 13.08 -4.78
N ASP A 68 6.87 12.85 -6.08
CA ASP A 68 6.47 13.88 -7.03
C ASP A 68 4.95 14.04 -6.98
N ARG A 69 4.49 15.05 -6.22
CA ARG A 69 3.06 15.34 -6.04
C ARG A 69 2.38 15.60 -7.36
N GLU A 70 2.90 16.53 -8.15
CA GLU A 70 2.28 16.96 -9.40
C GLU A 70 2.21 15.79 -10.39
N GLY A 71 3.31 15.06 -10.57
CA GLY A 71 3.34 13.87 -11.42
C GLY A 71 2.39 12.77 -10.95
N SER A 72 2.25 12.59 -9.63
CA SER A 72 1.36 11.58 -9.05
C SER A 72 -0.11 11.95 -9.25
N ILE A 73 -0.48 13.20 -9.02
CA ILE A 73 -1.84 13.71 -9.27
C ILE A 73 -2.18 13.65 -10.76
N LYS A 74 -1.23 14.00 -11.63
CA LYS A 74 -1.38 13.84 -13.08
C LYS A 74 -1.61 12.38 -13.46
N SER A 75 -0.89 11.44 -12.83
CA SER A 75 -1.07 10.00 -13.05
C SER A 75 -2.44 9.52 -12.58
N PHE A 76 -2.91 9.99 -11.42
CA PHE A 76 -4.25 9.69 -10.89
C PHE A 76 -5.36 10.15 -11.83
N ASN A 77 -5.29 11.39 -12.31
CA ASN A 77 -6.26 11.93 -13.26
C ASN A 77 -6.20 11.20 -14.61
N ALA A 78 -4.99 10.92 -15.11
CA ALA A 78 -4.82 10.15 -16.34
C ALA A 78 -5.41 8.73 -16.24
N TRP A 79 -5.32 8.09 -15.06
CA TRP A 79 -5.97 6.82 -14.81
C TRP A 79 -7.49 6.93 -14.89
N ILE A 80 -8.09 7.95 -14.27
CA ILE A 80 -9.54 8.20 -14.33
C ILE A 80 -10.01 8.34 -15.79
N GLU A 81 -9.34 9.19 -16.57
CA GLU A 81 -9.69 9.42 -17.97
C GLU A 81 -9.47 8.17 -18.84
N ARG A 82 -8.42 7.39 -18.57
CA ARG A 82 -8.21 6.10 -19.22
C ARG A 82 -9.33 5.12 -18.93
N VAL A 83 -9.78 5.01 -17.68
CA VAL A 83 -10.90 4.11 -17.33
C VAL A 83 -12.19 4.56 -18.01
N LYS A 84 -12.51 5.86 -17.97
CA LYS A 84 -13.69 6.43 -18.65
C LYS A 84 -13.70 6.16 -20.15
N SER A 85 -12.56 6.28 -20.81
CA SER A 85 -12.43 6.05 -22.26
C SER A 85 -12.37 4.58 -22.65
N THR A 86 -11.99 3.69 -21.73
CA THR A 86 -11.80 2.26 -22.01
C THR A 86 -13.05 1.44 -21.69
N VAL A 87 -13.78 1.78 -20.63
CA VAL A 87 -14.92 1.01 -20.15
C VAL A 87 -16.21 1.56 -20.76
N PRO A 88 -17.08 0.71 -21.36
CA PRO A 88 -18.37 1.16 -21.84
C PRO A 88 -19.19 1.86 -20.73
N PRO A 89 -19.78 3.05 -20.97
CA PRO A 89 -20.46 3.83 -19.94
C PRO A 89 -21.55 3.06 -19.18
N GLU A 90 -22.25 2.14 -19.85
CA GLU A 90 -23.29 1.30 -19.27
C GLU A 90 -22.76 0.25 -18.27
N LYS A 91 -21.44 -0.05 -18.33
CA LYS A 91 -20.75 -0.94 -17.39
C LYS A 91 -19.89 -0.20 -16.37
N LEU A 92 -19.88 1.13 -16.38
CA LEU A 92 -19.03 1.93 -15.51
C LEU A 92 -19.86 2.74 -14.51
N LEU A 93 -19.56 2.58 -13.23
CA LEU A 93 -19.94 3.55 -12.21
C LEU A 93 -18.71 4.33 -11.76
N ILE A 94 -18.76 5.65 -11.91
CA ILE A 94 -17.83 6.59 -11.29
C ILE A 94 -18.47 7.01 -9.96
N TYR A 95 -17.76 6.83 -8.86
CA TYR A 95 -18.37 6.84 -7.53
C TYR A 95 -17.44 7.50 -6.50
N ASP A 96 -17.91 8.53 -5.81
CA ASP A 96 -17.29 8.97 -4.56
C ASP A 96 -17.90 8.15 -3.41
N VAL A 97 -17.05 7.47 -2.64
CA VAL A 97 -17.48 6.61 -1.52
C VAL A 97 -18.32 7.36 -0.47
N LYS A 98 -18.23 8.69 -0.42
CA LYS A 98 -19.07 9.54 0.43
C LYS A 98 -20.54 9.57 0.04
N GLU A 99 -20.87 9.15 -1.18
CA GLU A 99 -22.25 9.05 -1.66
C GLU A 99 -22.99 7.83 -1.04
N GLY A 100 -22.28 6.94 -0.34
CA GLY A 100 -22.90 5.85 0.43
C GLY A 100 -23.54 4.76 -0.44
N TRP A 101 -24.50 4.02 0.13
CA TRP A 101 -25.05 2.82 -0.49
C TRP A 101 -25.82 3.06 -1.79
N GLU A 102 -26.55 4.16 -1.89
CA GLU A 102 -27.58 4.36 -2.90
C GLU A 102 -27.08 4.20 -4.35
N PRO A 103 -26.07 4.97 -4.83
CA PRO A 103 -25.61 4.85 -6.22
C PRO A 103 -24.98 3.48 -6.52
N LEU A 104 -24.29 2.88 -5.54
CA LEU A 104 -23.67 1.56 -5.68
C LEU A 104 -24.72 0.46 -5.81
N CYS A 105 -25.70 0.42 -4.90
CA CYS A 105 -26.77 -0.57 -4.92
C CYS A 105 -27.64 -0.44 -6.17
N LYS A 106 -27.99 0.79 -6.58
CA LYS A 106 -28.70 1.06 -7.84
C LYS A 106 -27.92 0.53 -9.04
N PHE A 107 -26.64 0.85 -9.14
CA PHE A 107 -25.79 0.38 -10.23
C PHE A 107 -25.66 -1.14 -10.25
N LEU A 108 -25.58 -1.80 -9.10
CA LEU A 108 -25.49 -3.25 -8.99
C LEU A 108 -26.85 -3.96 -9.11
N ASN A 109 -27.96 -3.23 -9.14
CA ASN A 109 -29.33 -3.76 -9.06
C ASN A 109 -29.53 -4.63 -7.82
N LYS A 110 -29.17 -4.09 -6.65
CA LYS A 110 -29.29 -4.72 -5.34
C LYS A 110 -30.05 -3.82 -4.37
N PRO A 111 -30.75 -4.38 -3.36
CA PRO A 111 -31.36 -3.58 -2.31
C PRO A 111 -30.30 -2.81 -1.51
N ILE A 112 -30.69 -1.67 -0.95
CA ILE A 112 -29.86 -0.94 0.02
C ILE A 112 -29.89 -1.72 1.35
N PRO A 113 -28.73 -2.06 1.94
CA PRO A 113 -28.66 -2.69 3.26
C PRO A 113 -29.19 -1.79 4.37
N ASP A 114 -29.74 -2.38 5.43
CA ASP A 114 -30.15 -1.68 6.67
C ASP A 114 -28.97 -1.56 7.65
N GLU A 115 -27.84 -1.09 7.14
CA GLU A 115 -26.61 -0.83 7.91
C GLU A 115 -25.92 0.44 7.40
N GLU A 116 -25.17 1.11 8.27
CA GLU A 116 -24.40 2.29 7.88
C GLU A 116 -23.34 1.94 6.84
N PHE A 117 -23.09 2.86 5.90
CA PHE A 117 -22.04 2.65 4.91
C PHE A 117 -20.67 2.58 5.61
N PRO A 118 -19.85 1.55 5.32
CA PRO A 118 -18.65 1.29 6.10
C PRO A 118 -17.62 2.41 5.96
N TYR A 119 -17.16 2.93 7.10
CA TYR A 119 -15.99 3.81 7.19
C TYR A 119 -14.84 3.07 7.86
N ILE A 120 -14.04 2.41 7.02
CA ILE A 120 -12.90 1.58 7.45
C ILE A 120 -11.60 2.06 6.79
N ASN A 121 -10.46 1.55 7.26
CA ASN A 121 -9.11 1.97 6.86
C ASN A 121 -8.74 3.38 7.31
N ASP A 122 -8.92 3.65 8.60
CA ASP A 122 -8.39 4.84 9.23
C ASP A 122 -6.85 4.87 9.13
N LYS A 123 -6.33 6.01 8.68
CA LYS A 123 -4.91 6.29 8.52
C LYS A 123 -4.13 6.16 9.84
N GLU A 124 -4.72 6.54 10.97
CA GLU A 124 -4.10 6.40 12.29
C GLU A 124 -3.93 4.93 12.68
N GLN A 125 -4.96 4.10 12.41
CA GLN A 125 -4.88 2.67 12.62
C GLN A 125 -3.74 2.07 11.79
N MET A 126 -3.61 2.45 10.51
CA MET A 126 -2.52 1.98 9.67
C MET A 126 -1.14 2.42 10.20
N LYS A 127 -1.00 3.67 10.65
CA LYS A 127 0.25 4.15 11.28
C LYS A 127 0.62 3.34 12.51
N ASN A 128 -0.36 2.99 13.34
CA ASN A 128 -0.15 2.19 14.55
C ASN A 128 0.29 0.76 14.24
N GLU A 129 -0.32 0.10 13.27
CA GLU A 129 0.11 -1.25 12.85
C GLU A 129 1.52 -1.23 12.24
N LEU A 130 1.84 -0.22 11.43
CA LEU A 130 3.20 -0.05 10.91
C LEU A 130 4.23 0.19 12.04
N ASN A 131 3.89 0.98 13.07
CA ASN A 131 4.76 1.18 14.23
C ASN A 131 5.07 -0.14 14.96
N LYS A 132 4.07 -1.01 15.15
CA LYS A 132 4.26 -2.32 15.78
C LYS A 132 5.20 -3.22 14.98
N ILE A 133 5.01 -3.28 13.66
CA ILE A 133 5.89 -4.05 12.77
C ILE A 133 7.33 -3.53 12.89
N LEU A 134 7.52 -2.21 12.86
CA LEU A 134 8.85 -1.61 13.02
C LEU A 134 9.49 -1.97 14.36
N LEU A 135 8.75 -1.90 15.46
CA LEU A 135 9.24 -2.27 16.79
C LEU A 135 9.72 -3.74 16.81
N ILE A 136 8.95 -4.65 16.24
CA ILE A 136 9.34 -6.07 16.13
C ILE A 136 10.63 -6.22 15.31
N CYS A 137 10.76 -5.50 14.19
CA CYS A 137 11.98 -5.52 13.39
C CYS A 137 13.19 -4.98 14.15
N TYR A 138 13.05 -3.90 14.92
CA TYR A 138 14.12 -3.35 15.76
C TYR A 138 14.54 -4.35 16.86
N ILE A 139 13.59 -4.96 17.55
CA ILE A 139 13.87 -5.98 18.58
C ILE A 139 14.60 -7.17 17.97
N ALA A 140 14.13 -7.68 16.82
CA ALA A 140 14.77 -8.81 16.14
C ALA A 140 16.22 -8.50 15.74
N GLN A 141 16.52 -7.28 15.28
CA GLN A 141 17.90 -6.88 14.98
C GLN A 141 18.76 -6.74 16.22
N PHE A 142 18.22 -6.15 17.29
CA PHE A 142 18.95 -6.03 18.54
C PHE A 142 19.35 -7.40 19.08
N LEU A 143 18.41 -8.36 19.11
CA LEU A 143 18.68 -9.74 19.54
C LEU A 143 19.71 -10.42 18.64
N ARG A 144 19.63 -10.21 17.31
CA ARG A 144 20.63 -10.72 16.36
C ARG A 144 22.02 -10.15 16.64
N LEU A 145 22.13 -8.84 16.90
CA LEU A 145 23.40 -8.19 17.18
C LEU A 145 24.01 -8.72 18.48
N VAL A 146 23.20 -8.85 19.54
CA VAL A 146 23.63 -9.42 20.83
C VAL A 146 24.14 -10.85 20.64
N ALA A 147 23.43 -11.68 19.87
CA ALA A 147 23.85 -13.06 19.61
C ALA A 147 25.20 -13.13 18.86
N VAL A 148 25.40 -12.28 17.86
CA VAL A 148 26.67 -12.21 17.11
C VAL A 148 27.81 -11.74 18.01
N LEU A 149 27.62 -10.66 18.76
CA LEU A 149 28.65 -10.12 19.65
C LEU A 149 28.98 -11.10 20.79
N GLY A 150 27.98 -11.75 21.36
CA GLY A 150 28.15 -12.79 22.37
C GLY A 150 28.89 -14.01 21.84
N GLY A 151 28.57 -14.45 20.61
CA GLY A 151 29.28 -15.55 19.95
C GLY A 151 30.75 -15.23 19.66
N VAL A 152 31.03 -14.02 19.16
CA VAL A 152 32.41 -13.55 18.93
C VAL A 152 33.18 -13.46 20.24
N TRP A 153 32.56 -12.89 21.29
CA TRP A 153 33.18 -12.80 22.61
C TRP A 153 33.52 -14.19 23.18
N LEU A 154 32.57 -15.15 23.09
CA LEU A 154 32.77 -16.52 23.54
C LEU A 154 33.90 -17.22 22.77
N LEU A 155 33.94 -17.03 21.44
CA LEU A 155 35.01 -17.58 20.59
C LEU A 155 36.39 -17.03 21.01
N VAL A 156 36.50 -15.71 21.20
CA VAL A 156 37.76 -15.07 21.65
C VAL A 156 38.16 -15.57 23.03
N TRP A 157 37.21 -15.73 23.94
CA TRP A 157 37.46 -16.25 25.28
C TRP A 157 37.98 -17.71 25.24
N LEU A 158 37.35 -18.58 24.45
CA LEU A 158 37.79 -19.96 24.26
C LEU A 158 39.19 -20.05 23.64
N LEU A 159 39.49 -19.22 22.63
CA LEU A 159 40.81 -19.18 22.01
C LEU A 159 41.91 -18.76 23.00
N ARG A 160 41.61 -17.83 23.93
CA ARG A 160 42.54 -17.43 25.00
C ARG A 160 42.78 -18.53 26.04
N MET A 161 41.91 -19.52 26.15
CA MET A 161 42.11 -20.65 27.05
C MET A 161 42.95 -21.78 26.45
N LEU A 162 43.13 -21.77 25.12
CA LEU A 162 43.87 -22.80 24.39
C LEU A 162 45.35 -22.42 24.12
N VAL A 163 45.76 -21.23 24.51
CA VAL A 163 47.14 -20.68 24.41
C VAL A 163 47.65 -20.39 25.81
#